data_AF-A0A0K2VL68-F1
#
_entry.id   AF-A0A0K2VL68-F1
#
_cell.length_a   1.000
_cell.length_b   1.000
_cell.length_c   1.000
_cell.angle_alpha   90.00
_cell.angle_beta   90.00
_cell.angle_gamma   90.00
#
_symmetry.space_group_name_H-M   'P 1'
#
loop_
_entity.id
_entity.type
_entity.pdbx_description
1 polymer ?
#
loop_
_entity_poly.entity_id
_entity_poly.type
_entity_poly.pdbx_seq_one_letter_code
_entity_poly.pdbx_strand_id
1 'polypeptide(L)'
;DKNQKGHIKYITHWLNSFKNFIMRVIPTGSQTQESDKLQLFSHYISSEVYEYISECKTYSSAVCVLDSVYIEQKNEMFARHQLATRSQSSSESLEQFFQALKLLGKECQFKVQTIDQIREDYIRDSFITGMTSHHI
;
A
#
# COMPACT_ATOMS: atom_id res chain seq x y z
N ASP A 1 5.59 2.36 -13.38
CA ASP A 1 5.87 0.96 -13.03
C ASP A 1 7.29 0.62 -12.55
N LYS A 2 8.37 0.83 -13.33
CA LYS A 2 9.75 0.51 -12.84
C LYS A 2 10.30 1.48 -11.78
N ASN A 3 10.09 2.79 -11.94
CA ASN A 3 10.56 3.79 -10.98
C ASN A 3 9.85 3.63 -9.62
N GLN A 4 8.53 3.45 -9.61
CA GLN A 4 7.72 3.31 -8.40
C GLN A 4 8.12 2.08 -7.56
N LYS A 5 8.36 0.92 -8.19
CA LYS A 5 8.89 -0.27 -7.50
C LYS A 5 10.30 -0.05 -6.95
N GLY A 6 11.11 0.78 -7.59
CA GLY A 6 12.43 1.20 -7.09
C GLY A 6 12.32 2.08 -5.83
N HIS A 7 11.42 3.07 -5.87
CA HIS A 7 11.15 3.97 -4.73
C HIS A 7 10.63 3.21 -3.51
N ILE A 8 9.70 2.26 -3.69
CA ILE A 8 9.18 1.44 -2.59
C ILE A 8 10.31 0.66 -1.91
N LYS A 9 11.16 -0.03 -2.70
CA LYS A 9 12.30 -0.79 -2.16
C LYS A 9 13.28 0.11 -1.40
N TYR A 10 13.58 1.28 -1.94
CA TYR A 10 14.46 2.26 -1.31
C TYR A 10 13.91 2.73 0.05
N ILE A 11 12.62 3.07 0.11
CA ILE A 11 11.96 3.57 1.32
C ILE A 11 11.84 2.47 2.37
N THR A 12 11.46 1.25 1.98
CA THR A 12 11.44 0.10 2.90
C THR A 12 12.83 -0.17 3.48
N HIS A 13 13.87 -0.12 2.65
CA HIS A 13 15.25 -0.31 3.12
C HIS A 13 15.68 0.80 4.08
N TRP A 14 15.40 2.06 3.74
CA TRP A 14 15.72 3.21 4.59
C TRP A 14 14.99 3.14 5.94
N LEU A 15 13.68 2.87 5.95
CA LEU A 15 12.90 2.73 7.19
C LEU A 15 13.43 1.61 8.08
N ASN A 16 13.80 0.46 7.50
CA ASN A 16 14.41 -0.63 8.28
C ASN A 16 15.79 -0.24 8.84
N SER A 17 16.61 0.45 8.05
CA SER A 17 17.91 0.95 8.50
C SER A 17 17.75 1.96 9.65
N PHE A 18 16.75 2.84 9.57
CA PHE A 18 16.43 3.80 10.61
C PHE A 18 15.92 3.13 11.89
N LYS A 19 15.03 2.13 11.78
CA LYS A 19 14.57 1.33 12.92
C LYS A 19 15.75 0.66 13.65
N ASN A 20 16.69 0.07 12.91
CA ASN A 20 17.90 -0.51 13.48
C ASN A 20 18.79 0.53 14.16
N PHE A 21 18.90 1.74 13.60
CA PHE A 21 19.62 2.85 14.21
C PHE A 21 18.98 3.27 15.54
N ILE A 22 17.66 3.48 15.57
CA ILE A 22 16.93 3.81 16.79
C ILE A 22 17.11 2.74 17.87
N MET A 23 17.09 1.46 17.51
CA MET A 23 17.34 0.36 18.46
C MET A 23 18.73 0.40 19.07
N ARG A 24 19.73 0.97 18.39
CA ARG A 24 21.10 1.10 18.90
C ARG A 24 21.31 2.38 19.71
N VAL A 25 20.66 3.47 19.31
CA VAL A 25 20.80 4.78 19.96
C VAL A 25 19.93 4.90 21.20
N ILE A 26 18.77 4.22 21.22
CA ILE A 26 17.81 4.28 22.31
C ILE A 26 17.69 2.87 22.94
N PRO A 27 18.37 2.61 24.07
CA PRO A 27 18.32 1.32 24.74
C PRO A 27 16.91 1.02 25.25
N THR A 28 16.41 -0.19 25.00
CA THR A 28 15.04 -0.66 25.28
C THR A 28 14.65 -0.71 26.77
N GLY A 29 15.53 -0.28 27.69
CA GLY A 29 15.37 -0.38 29.14
C GLY A 29 15.16 0.93 29.89
N SER A 30 15.33 2.09 29.26
CA SER A 30 14.86 3.36 29.82
C SER A 30 13.37 3.52 29.49
N GLN A 31 12.57 4.10 30.38
CA GLN A 31 11.20 4.52 30.05
C GLN A 31 11.26 5.44 28.82
N THR A 32 11.08 4.86 27.65
CA THR A 32 11.43 5.52 26.40
C THR A 32 10.22 6.35 26.00
N GLN A 33 10.36 7.67 25.99
CA GLN A 33 9.30 8.53 25.50
C GLN A 33 9.25 8.40 23.96
N GLU A 34 8.07 8.13 23.41
CA GLU A 34 7.84 8.19 21.96
C GLU A 34 8.27 9.52 21.34
N SER A 35 8.34 10.59 22.15
CA SER A 35 8.84 11.90 21.77
C SER A 35 10.27 11.87 21.25
N ASP A 36 11.17 11.12 21.88
CA ASP A 36 12.59 11.09 21.50
C ASP A 36 12.77 10.39 20.14
N LYS A 37 12.00 9.32 19.94
CA LYS A 37 11.92 8.61 18.65
C LYS A 37 11.35 9.52 17.56
N LEU A 38 10.28 10.26 17.86
CA LEU A 38 9.65 11.16 16.92
C LEU A 38 10.56 12.36 16.57
N GLN A 39 11.30 12.91 17.53
CA GLN A 39 12.25 13.99 17.28
C GLN A 39 13.42 13.54 16.41
N LEU A 40 14.04 12.40 16.71
CA LEU A 40 15.06 11.82 15.84
C LEU A 40 14.49 11.54 14.45
N PHE A 41 13.30 10.96 14.39
CA PHE A 41 12.66 10.68 13.11
C PHE A 41 12.43 11.95 12.28
N SER A 42 11.90 13.00 12.90
CA SER A 42 11.68 14.30 12.26
C SER A 42 12.97 14.97 11.78
N HIS A 43 14.09 14.76 12.49
CA HIS A 43 15.38 15.34 12.13
C HIS A 43 16.05 14.65 10.93
N TYR A 44 15.83 13.35 10.76
CA TYR A 44 16.48 12.55 9.73
C TYR A 44 15.67 12.43 8.42
N ILE A 45 14.43 12.92 8.39
CA ILE A 45 13.63 12.99 7.17
C ILE A 45 13.82 14.33 6.45
N SER A 46 13.63 14.32 5.13
CA SER A 46 13.67 15.55 4.34
C SER A 46 12.46 16.44 4.63
N SER A 47 12.59 17.73 4.33
CA SER A 47 11.51 18.72 4.53
C SER A 47 10.21 18.34 3.80
N GLU A 48 10.31 17.74 2.61
CA GLU A 48 9.16 17.27 1.82
C GLU A 48 8.42 16.11 2.50
N VAL A 49 9.16 15.22 3.16
CA VAL A 49 8.60 14.06 3.87
C VAL A 49 8.00 14.49 5.22
N TYR A 50 8.59 15.52 5.84
CA TYR A 50 8.13 16.07 7.12
C TYR A 50 6.73 16.66 7.05
N GLU A 51 6.33 17.25 5.91
CA GLU A 51 5.00 17.81 5.72
C GLU A 51 3.90 16.76 6.02
N TYR A 52 4.07 15.53 5.55
CA TYR A 52 3.13 14.43 5.77
C TYR A 52 3.01 13.99 7.25
N ILE A 53 4.07 14.14 8.03
CA ILE A 53 4.10 13.69 9.44
C ILE A 53 4.05 14.83 10.45
N SER A 54 3.97 16.08 10.00
CA SER A 54 4.02 17.28 10.85
C SER A 54 2.91 17.32 11.91
N GLU A 55 1.76 16.73 11.62
CA GLU A 55 0.61 16.62 12.52
C GLU A 55 0.67 15.39 13.46
N CYS A 56 1.62 14.48 13.24
CA CYS A 56 1.74 13.24 14.02
C CYS A 56 2.34 13.51 15.40
N LYS A 57 1.66 13.05 16.46
CA LYS A 57 2.12 13.22 17.86
C LYS A 57 2.94 12.06 18.39
N THR A 58 2.93 10.93 17.68
CA THR A 58 3.62 9.71 18.08
C THR A 58 4.46 9.18 16.94
N TYR A 59 5.59 8.56 17.27
CA TYR A 59 6.44 7.90 16.29
C TYR A 59 5.66 6.81 15.50
N SER A 60 4.79 6.07 16.19
CA SER A 60 3.95 5.05 15.55
C SER A 60 3.01 5.65 14.48
N SER A 61 2.36 6.78 14.78
CA SER A 61 1.48 7.46 13.81
C SER A 61 2.25 7.98 12.58
N ALA A 62 3.43 8.57 12.79
CA ALA A 62 4.27 9.08 11.71
C ALA A 62 4.75 7.97 10.77
N VAL A 63 5.16 6.82 11.32
CA VAL A 63 5.54 5.64 10.51
C VAL A 63 4.33 5.11 9.73
N CYS A 64 3.15 5.07 10.34
CA CYS A 64 1.93 4.60 9.68
C CYS A 64 1.51 5.50 8.51
N VAL A 65 1.61 6.83 8.67
CA VAL A 65 1.35 7.79 7.59
C VAL A 65 2.35 7.60 6.46
N LEU A 66 3.65 7.46 6.75
CA LEU A 66 4.65 7.24 5.71
C LEU A 66 4.48 5.91 4.99
N ASP A 67 4.12 4.85 5.71
CA ASP A 67 3.75 3.58 5.08
C ASP A 67 2.55 3.79 4.15
N SER A 68 1.52 4.56 4.53
CA SER A 68 0.37 4.83 3.65
C SER A 68 0.68 5.70 2.43
N VAL A 69 1.60 6.66 2.56
CA VAL A 69 1.97 7.61 1.49
C VAL A 69 2.91 6.96 0.48
N TYR A 70 3.88 6.17 0.95
CA TYR A 70 4.94 5.62 0.12
C TYR A 70 4.77 4.16 -0.25
N ILE A 71 4.12 3.37 0.60
CA ILE A 71 3.71 2.02 0.24
C ILE A 71 2.30 2.17 -0.32
N GLU A 72 2.25 2.32 -1.65
CA GLU A 72 1.01 2.35 -2.42
C GLU A 72 0.03 1.30 -1.84
N GLN A 73 -1.04 1.78 -1.21
CA GLN A 73 -2.15 0.90 -0.87
C GLN A 73 -2.61 0.33 -2.20
N LYS A 74 -2.39 -0.97 -2.42
CA LYS A 74 -2.90 -1.65 -3.62
C LYS A 74 -4.35 -1.27 -3.74
N ASN A 75 -4.69 -0.52 -4.79
CA ASN A 75 -6.06 -0.07 -4.99
C ASN A 75 -6.90 -1.34 -5.20
N GLU A 76 -7.59 -1.74 -4.15
CA GLU A 76 -8.33 -3.00 -4.07
C GLU A 76 -9.35 -3.07 -5.22
N MET A 77 -9.97 -1.94 -5.55
CA MET A 77 -10.90 -1.81 -6.67
C MET A 77 -10.20 -2.05 -8.01
N PHE A 78 -9.01 -1.48 -8.21
CA PHE A 78 -8.25 -1.67 -9.44
C PHE A 78 -7.77 -3.12 -9.60
N ALA A 79 -7.34 -3.77 -8.51
CA ALA A 79 -6.96 -5.18 -8.52
C ALA A 79 -8.15 -6.09 -8.87
N ARG A 80 -9.33 -5.83 -8.29
CA ARG A 80 -10.57 -6.54 -8.61
C ARG A 80 -11.01 -6.33 -10.04
N HIS A 81 -10.94 -5.08 -10.52
CA HIS A 81 -11.25 -4.76 -11.92
C HIS A 81 -10.31 -5.49 -12.88
N GLN A 82 -8.99 -5.51 -12.62
CA GLN A 82 -8.05 -6.30 -13.42
C GLN A 82 -8.39 -7.78 -13.44
N LEU A 83 -8.75 -8.36 -12.30
CA LEU A 83 -9.17 -9.75 -12.22
C LEU A 83 -10.45 -10.01 -13.04
N ALA A 84 -11.45 -9.12 -12.91
CA ALA A 84 -12.76 -9.25 -13.56
C ALA A 84 -12.69 -9.05 -15.08
N THR A 85 -11.79 -8.19 -15.56
CA THR A 85 -11.64 -7.86 -16.99
C THR A 85 -10.59 -8.72 -17.72
N ARG A 86 -9.84 -9.55 -16.99
CA ARG A 86 -8.81 -10.42 -17.58
C ARG A 86 -9.45 -11.49 -18.46
N SER A 87 -9.27 -11.36 -19.78
CA SER A 87 -9.70 -12.33 -20.80
C SER A 87 -8.54 -13.22 -21.25
N GLN A 88 -8.80 -14.45 -21.69
CA GLN A 88 -7.75 -15.37 -22.17
C GLN A 88 -7.16 -14.89 -23.51
N SER A 89 -5.83 -14.89 -23.63
CA SER A 89 -5.16 -14.57 -24.90
C SER A 89 -5.21 -15.77 -25.86
N SER A 90 -5.23 -15.51 -27.17
CA SER A 90 -5.22 -16.55 -28.22
C SER A 90 -3.96 -17.43 -28.20
N SER A 91 -2.88 -16.94 -27.58
CA SER A 91 -1.60 -17.66 -27.45
C SER A 91 -1.41 -18.37 -26.10
N GLU A 92 -2.37 -18.25 -25.18
CA GLU A 92 -2.26 -18.71 -23.80
C GLU A 92 -3.06 -19.99 -23.57
N SER A 93 -2.46 -20.99 -22.91
CA SER A 93 -3.18 -22.21 -22.54
C SER A 93 -4.15 -21.96 -21.39
N LEU A 94 -5.14 -22.85 -21.24
CA LEU A 94 -6.12 -22.76 -20.15
C LEU A 94 -5.45 -22.76 -18.76
N GLU A 95 -4.44 -23.59 -18.56
CA GLU A 95 -3.72 -23.67 -17.28
C GLU A 95 -2.93 -22.39 -16.99
N GLN A 96 -2.30 -21.81 -18.01
CA GLN A 96 -1.58 -20.54 -17.89
C GLN A 96 -2.53 -19.40 -17.52
N PHE A 97 -3.69 -19.35 -18.18
CA PHE A 97 -4.73 -18.36 -17.88
C PHE A 97 -5.26 -18.51 -16.46
N PHE A 98 -5.57 -19.73 -16.03
CA PHE A 98 -6.02 -19.99 -14.66
C PHE A 98 -4.96 -19.61 -13.60
N GLN A 99 -3.69 -19.89 -13.88
CA GLN A 99 -2.60 -19.51 -13.01
C GLN A 99 -2.43 -17.98 -12.94
N ALA A 100 -2.61 -17.27 -14.06
CA ALA A 100 -2.61 -15.81 -14.09
C ALA A 100 -3.75 -15.21 -13.25
N LEU A 101 -4.97 -15.76 -13.35
CA LEU A 101 -6.10 -15.35 -12.51
C LEU A 101 -5.83 -15.58 -11.02
N LYS A 102 -5.23 -16.72 -10.64
CA LYS A 102 -4.82 -16.98 -9.25
C LYS A 102 -3.82 -15.97 -8.72
N LEU A 103 -2.88 -15.52 -9.55
CA LEU A 103 -1.90 -14.52 -9.16
C LEU A 103 -2.55 -13.15 -8.93
N LEU A 104 -3.45 -12.73 -9.83
CA LEU A 104 -4.22 -11.49 -9.70
C LEU A 104 -5.15 -11.52 -8.47
N GLY A 105 -5.77 -12.67 -8.19
CA GLY A 105 -6.63 -12.86 -7.03
C GLY A 105 -5.91 -12.66 -5.69
N LYS A 106 -4.60 -12.94 -5.60
CA LYS A 106 -3.81 -12.67 -4.38
C LYS A 106 -3.69 -11.18 -4.06
N GLU A 107 -3.90 -10.31 -5.05
CA GLU A 107 -3.78 -8.85 -4.89
C GLU A 107 -5.09 -8.19 -4.45
N CYS A 108 -6.22 -8.89 -4.53
CA CYS A 108 -7.57 -8.35 -4.29
C CYS A 108 -7.98 -8.23 -2.80
N GLN A 109 -7.11 -8.62 -1.86
CA GLN A 109 -7.35 -8.60 -0.39
C GLN A 109 -8.80 -8.91 0.02
N PHE A 110 -9.22 -10.17 -0.06
CA PHE A 110 -10.57 -10.58 0.33
C PHE A 110 -10.79 -10.44 1.85
N LYS A 111 -11.59 -9.45 2.25
CA LYS A 111 -12.06 -9.26 3.63
C LYS A 111 -13.44 -9.89 3.81
N VAL A 112 -13.78 -10.24 5.05
CA VAL A 112 -15.15 -10.64 5.38
C VAL A 112 -16.04 -9.41 5.21
N GLN A 113 -17.03 -9.51 4.32
CA GLN A 113 -17.95 -8.43 4.02
C GLN A 113 -19.39 -8.80 4.37
N THR A 114 -20.19 -7.79 4.66
CA THR A 114 -21.65 -7.91 4.76
C THR A 114 -22.27 -8.03 3.37
N ILE A 115 -23.49 -8.58 3.28
CA ILE A 115 -24.21 -8.73 2.00
C ILE A 115 -24.43 -7.36 1.32
N ASP A 116 -24.69 -6.31 2.11
CA ASP A 116 -24.88 -4.95 1.58
C ASP A 116 -23.59 -4.40 0.95
N GLN A 117 -22.43 -4.63 1.56
CA GLN A 117 -21.13 -4.23 1.00
C GLN A 117 -20.82 -4.97 -0.31
N ILE A 118 -21.12 -6.28 -0.36
CA ILE A 118 -20.95 -7.08 -1.58
C ILE A 118 -21.84 -6.53 -2.72
N ARG A 119 -23.07 -6.10 -2.40
CA ARG A 119 -23.98 -5.52 -3.39
C ARG A 119 -23.44 -4.21 -3.96
N GLU A 120 -22.98 -3.30 -3.10
CA GLU A 120 -22.40 -2.02 -3.53
C GLU A 120 -21.12 -2.21 -4.34
N ASP A 121 -20.26 -3.15 -3.94
CA ASP A 121 -19.05 -3.49 -4.69
C ASP A 121 -19.38 -4.05 -6.07
N TYR A 122 -20.39 -4.92 -6.18
CA TYR A 122 -20.83 -5.48 -7.45
C TYR A 122 -21.41 -4.42 -8.41
N ILE A 123 -22.17 -3.45 -7.87
CA ILE A 123 -22.69 -2.31 -8.64
C ILE A 123 -21.53 -1.46 -9.15
N ARG A 124 -20.55 -1.15 -8.29
CA ARG A 124 -19.38 -0.36 -8.64
C ARG A 124 -18.51 -1.05 -9.70
N ASP A 125 -18.27 -2.35 -9.56
CA ASP A 125 -17.49 -3.13 -10.53
C ASP A 125 -18.20 -3.20 -11.89
N SER A 126 -19.52 -3.37 -11.90
CA SER A 126 -20.33 -3.34 -13.12
C SER A 126 -20.30 -1.96 -13.79
N PHE A 127 -20.33 -0.88 -13.00
CA PHE A 127 -20.21 0.48 -13.53
C PHE A 127 -18.83 0.69 -14.18
N ILE A 128 -17.75 0.35 -13.48
CA ILE A 128 -16.38 0.54 -13.99
C ILE A 128 -16.13 -0.28 -15.25
N THR A 129 -16.58 -1.54 -15.29
CA THR A 129 -16.41 -2.41 -16.46
C THR A 129 -17.31 -2.02 -17.64
N GLY A 130 -18.47 -1.41 -17.37
CA GLY A 130 -19.41 -0.94 -18.39
C GLY A 130 -19.13 0.45 -18.94
N MET A 131 -18.17 1.19 -18.38
CA MET A 131 -17.79 2.51 -18.88
C MET A 131 -17.14 2.38 -20.27
N THR A 132 -17.83 2.88 -21.29
CA THR A 132 -17.37 2.95 -22.68
C THR A 132 -17.09 4.37 -23.15
N SER A 133 -17.36 5.36 -22.29
CA SER A 133 -17.10 6.77 -22.56
C SER A 133 -15.60 7.09 -22.46
N HIS A 134 -15.06 7.79 -23.47
CA HIS A 134 -13.72 8.39 -23.43
C HIS A 134 -13.70 9.78 -22.75
N HIS A 135 -14.87 10.30 -22.37
CA HIS A 135 -14.99 11.52 -21.58
C HIS A 135 -15.25 11.16 -20.12
N ILE A 136 -14.30 11.54 -19.26
CA ILE A 136 -14.42 11.63 -17.81
C ILE A 136 -14.71 13.08 -17.46
#